data_AF-A0A2C6CR65-F1
#
_entry.id   AF-A0A2C6CR65-F1
#
_cell.length_a   1.000
_cell.length_b   1.000
_cell.length_c   1.000
_cell.angle_alpha   90.00
_cell.angle_beta   90.00
_cell.angle_gamma   90.00
#
_symmetry.space_group_name_H-M   'P 1'
#
loop_
_entity.id
_entity.type
_entity.pdbx_description
1 polymer ?
#
loop_
_entity_poly.entity_id
_entity_poly.type
_entity_poly.pdbx_seq_one_letter_code
_entity_poly.pdbx_strand_id
1 'polypeptide(L)'
;MSGKTFSADVSFPQTGFVGATFQVVIDGRDPQANAQYQWRSSQPWVSVDNTGAVTFTAMPTPQTRTVTLTATLASSEAVPLVTSFTINRWFINAKAEKMASAAATAWCQSQGNGFAVPEASMMTATTSSTPSLREANGKLWNEWGPMALYRSGWQLDNYWGAKTQGATREMVGLVGGSFYWVPDSSQHLVTCVRSLQ
;
A
#
# COMPACT_ATOMS: atom_id res chain seq x y z
N MET A 1 10.69 1.00 -5.64
CA MET A 1 10.74 1.39 -4.21
C MET A 1 10.69 2.90 -4.05
N SER A 2 10.13 3.40 -2.96
CA SER A 2 9.86 4.83 -2.74
C SER A 2 10.81 5.52 -1.74
N GLY A 3 11.92 4.86 -1.36
CA GLY A 3 13.08 5.51 -0.71
C GLY A 3 12.97 5.89 0.77
N LYS A 4 11.87 5.55 1.47
CA LYS A 4 11.72 5.77 2.92
C LYS A 4 12.08 4.51 3.70
N THR A 5 12.89 4.65 4.75
CA THR A 5 13.16 3.60 5.73
C THR A 5 12.22 3.74 6.92
N PHE A 6 11.60 2.63 7.31
CA PHE A 6 10.87 2.47 8.54
C PHE A 6 11.61 1.46 9.43
N SER A 7 11.54 1.64 10.75
CA SER A 7 12.11 0.69 11.68
C SER A 7 11.32 -0.63 11.68
N ALA A 8 11.94 -1.73 12.08
CA ALA A 8 11.29 -3.05 12.07
C ALA A 8 10.23 -3.21 13.18
N ASP A 9 10.25 -2.34 14.20
CA ASP A 9 9.31 -2.33 15.33
C ASP A 9 8.01 -1.58 15.04
N VAL A 10 7.92 -0.84 13.93
CA VAL A 10 6.67 -0.20 13.52
C VAL A 10 5.81 -1.17 12.72
N SER A 11 4.48 -1.04 12.84
CA SER A 11 3.51 -1.86 12.13
C SER A 11 3.42 -1.48 10.65
N PHE A 12 4.50 -1.68 9.89
CA PHE A 12 4.54 -1.52 8.44
C PHE A 12 4.76 -2.88 7.75
N PRO A 13 4.10 -3.13 6.61
CA PRO A 13 2.94 -2.40 6.09
C PRO A 13 1.62 -2.89 6.70
N GLN A 14 0.61 -2.02 6.76
CA GLN A 14 -0.78 -2.42 7.06
C GLN A 14 -1.71 -2.32 5.85
N THR A 15 -1.26 -1.69 4.77
CA THR A 15 -1.97 -1.63 3.50
C THR A 15 -1.22 -2.42 2.42
N GLY A 16 -1.92 -2.91 1.41
CA GLY A 16 -1.30 -3.63 0.30
C GLY A 16 -2.06 -3.46 -1.00
N PHE A 17 -1.36 -3.74 -2.11
CA PHE A 17 -1.89 -3.81 -3.47
C PHE A 17 -0.96 -4.71 -4.28
N VAL A 18 -1.43 -5.22 -5.42
CA VAL A 18 -0.59 -6.04 -6.31
C VAL A 18 0.57 -5.20 -6.83
N GLY A 19 1.79 -5.70 -6.70
CA GLY A 19 3.03 -5.02 -7.08
C GLY A 19 3.57 -4.03 -6.05
N ALA A 20 2.96 -3.96 -4.85
CA ALA A 20 3.58 -3.26 -3.73
C ALA A 20 4.92 -3.92 -3.39
N THR A 21 5.96 -3.09 -3.26
CA THR A 21 7.34 -3.54 -3.02
C THR A 21 8.04 -2.75 -1.93
N PHE A 22 8.79 -3.45 -1.09
CA PHE A 22 9.70 -2.87 -0.09
C PHE A 22 10.91 -3.79 0.11
N GLN A 23 11.92 -3.27 0.79
CA GLN A 23 13.18 -3.96 1.07
C GLN A 23 13.31 -4.14 2.57
N VAL A 24 13.48 -5.38 3.03
CA VAL A 24 13.96 -5.62 4.39
C VAL A 24 15.47 -5.38 4.40
N VAL A 25 16.01 -4.66 5.38
CA VAL A 25 17.45 -4.40 5.49
C VAL A 25 17.94 -4.94 6.83
N ILE A 26 18.78 -5.96 6.78
CA ILE A 26 19.45 -6.48 7.98
C ILE A 26 20.48 -5.44 8.46
N ASP A 27 20.56 -5.22 9.78
CA ASP A 27 21.40 -4.22 10.43
C ASP A 27 21.16 -2.74 10.02
N GLY A 28 20.05 -2.48 9.31
CA GLY A 28 19.49 -1.16 9.10
C GLY A 28 20.28 -0.18 8.24
N ARG A 29 21.37 -0.60 7.58
CA ARG A 29 22.23 0.31 6.80
C ARG A 29 22.61 -0.17 5.41
N ASP A 30 22.85 -1.48 5.20
CA ASP A 30 23.36 -1.98 3.93
C ASP A 30 22.57 -3.21 3.42
N PRO A 31 21.79 -3.08 2.32
CA PRO A 31 21.13 -4.22 1.69
C PRO A 31 22.08 -5.31 1.19
N GLN A 32 23.38 -5.04 1.02
CA GLN A 32 24.34 -6.06 0.58
C GLN A 32 24.47 -7.21 1.58
N ALA A 33 24.29 -6.94 2.88
CA ALA A 33 24.29 -7.98 3.91
C ALA A 33 23.19 -9.02 3.68
N ASN A 34 22.07 -8.63 3.05
CA ASN A 34 20.94 -9.54 2.81
C ASN A 34 21.31 -10.71 1.89
N ALA A 35 22.31 -10.56 1.02
CA ALA A 35 22.75 -11.61 0.09
C ALA A 35 23.39 -12.81 0.81
N GLN A 36 23.76 -12.65 2.08
CA GLN A 36 24.28 -13.73 2.93
C GLN A 36 23.16 -14.62 3.50
N TYR A 37 21.89 -14.24 3.31
CA TYR A 37 20.75 -14.90 3.92
C TYR A 37 19.89 -15.60 2.88
N GLN A 38 19.34 -16.75 3.26
CA GLN A 38 18.26 -17.40 2.57
C GLN A 38 16.93 -16.87 3.08
N TRP A 39 16.16 -16.27 2.18
CA TRP A 39 14.89 -15.63 2.50
C TRP A 39 13.70 -16.54 2.21
N ARG A 40 12.71 -16.53 3.11
CA ARG A 40 11.44 -17.24 2.95
C ARG A 40 10.28 -16.37 3.41
N SER A 41 9.14 -16.51 2.75
CA SER A 41 7.85 -15.97 3.17
C SER A 41 6.94 -17.11 3.63
N SER A 42 6.16 -16.88 4.69
CA SER A 42 5.15 -17.84 5.16
C SER A 42 3.88 -17.85 4.30
N GLN A 43 3.71 -16.87 3.40
CA GLN A 43 2.50 -16.73 2.60
C GLN A 43 2.79 -16.71 1.08
N PRO A 44 1.99 -17.40 0.25
CA PRO A 44 2.24 -17.56 -1.18
C PRO A 44 1.95 -16.29 -2.01
N TRP A 45 1.18 -15.35 -1.46
CA TRP A 45 0.87 -14.06 -2.12
C TRP A 45 1.98 -13.02 -1.90
N VAL A 46 3.08 -13.40 -1.23
CA VAL A 46 4.26 -12.57 -1.02
C VAL A 46 5.50 -13.32 -1.49
N SER A 47 6.23 -12.73 -2.43
CA SER A 47 7.58 -13.19 -2.79
C SER A 47 8.64 -12.38 -2.06
N VAL A 48 9.76 -13.03 -1.75
CA VAL A 48 10.98 -12.38 -1.26
C VAL A 48 12.16 -12.94 -2.04
N ASP A 49 13.01 -12.06 -2.58
CA ASP A 49 14.20 -12.49 -3.32
C ASP A 49 15.45 -12.59 -2.42
N ASN A 50 16.58 -12.98 -3.01
CA ASN A 50 17.85 -13.13 -2.29
C ASN A 50 18.45 -11.80 -1.81
N THR A 51 17.92 -10.67 -2.26
CA THR A 51 18.30 -9.36 -1.74
C THR A 51 17.42 -8.95 -0.59
N GLY A 52 16.36 -9.69 -0.24
CA GLY A 52 15.35 -9.33 0.76
C GLY A 52 14.25 -8.40 0.22
N ALA A 53 14.17 -8.23 -1.10
CA ALA A 53 13.13 -7.43 -1.72
C ALA A 53 11.81 -8.21 -1.72
N VAL A 54 10.80 -7.61 -1.09
CA VAL A 54 9.49 -8.19 -0.88
C VAL A 54 8.51 -7.63 -1.90
N THR A 55 7.74 -8.49 -2.55
CA THR A 55 6.69 -8.09 -3.51
C THR A 55 5.38 -8.79 -3.19
N PHE A 56 4.28 -8.03 -3.18
CA PHE A 56 2.93 -8.59 -3.07
C PHE A 56 2.39 -8.95 -4.45
N THR A 57 2.00 -10.21 -4.65
CA THR A 57 1.57 -10.75 -5.94
C THR A 57 0.05 -10.94 -6.04
N ALA A 58 -0.63 -11.07 -4.90
CA ALA A 58 -2.09 -11.23 -4.84
C ALA A 58 -2.67 -10.68 -3.53
N MET A 59 -3.99 -10.46 -3.51
CA MET A 59 -4.71 -10.07 -2.30
C MET A 59 -4.81 -11.26 -1.33
N PRO A 60 -4.46 -11.11 -0.03
CA PRO A 60 -4.71 -12.14 0.96
C PRO A 60 -6.19 -12.29 1.32
N THR A 61 -6.50 -13.43 1.95
CA THR A 61 -7.74 -13.61 2.72
C THR A 61 -7.56 -13.07 4.14
N PRO A 62 -8.66 -12.86 4.91
CA PRO A 62 -8.55 -12.53 6.33
C PRO A 62 -7.68 -13.51 7.14
N GLN A 63 -7.63 -14.78 6.76
CA GLN A 63 -6.85 -15.83 7.44
C GLN A 63 -5.37 -15.83 7.04
N THR A 64 -5.01 -15.27 5.88
CA THR A 64 -3.65 -15.30 5.33
C THR A 64 -2.99 -13.92 5.28
N ARG A 65 -3.60 -12.92 5.94
CA ARG A 65 -3.17 -11.51 5.89
C ARG A 65 -1.92 -11.19 6.72
N THR A 66 -1.51 -12.10 7.61
CA THR A 66 -0.27 -11.99 8.37
C THR A 66 0.83 -12.80 7.70
N VAL A 67 1.95 -12.14 7.46
CA VAL A 67 3.13 -12.71 6.81
C VAL A 67 4.27 -12.71 7.79
N THR A 68 5.02 -13.80 7.79
CA THR A 68 6.28 -13.93 8.50
C THR A 68 7.37 -14.11 7.45
N LEU A 69 8.35 -13.21 7.47
CA LEU A 69 9.56 -13.33 6.69
C LEU A 69 10.66 -13.91 7.57
N THR A 70 11.37 -14.89 7.03
CA THR A 70 12.48 -15.55 7.70
C THR A 70 13.74 -15.39 6.87
N ALA A 71 14.82 -14.93 7.50
CA ALA A 71 16.15 -14.84 6.92
C ALA A 71 17.11 -15.73 7.72
N THR A 72 17.61 -16.80 7.11
CA THR A 72 18.58 -17.72 7.72
C THR A 72 19.95 -17.48 7.12
N LEU A 73 20.98 -17.28 7.94
CA LEU A 73 22.34 -17.09 7.44
C LEU A 73 22.78 -18.33 6.66
N ALA A 74 23.25 -18.16 5.43
CA ALA A 74 23.55 -19.31 4.56
C ALA A 74 24.78 -20.10 5.02
N SER A 75 25.68 -19.48 5.79
CA SER A 75 26.95 -20.06 6.23
C SER A 75 26.88 -20.78 7.59
N SER A 76 25.75 -20.73 8.30
CA SER A 76 25.62 -21.36 9.61
C SER A 76 24.18 -21.75 9.94
N GLU A 77 24.03 -22.65 10.92
CA GLU A 77 22.72 -22.97 11.52
C GLU A 77 22.30 -21.94 12.59
N ALA A 78 22.74 -20.68 12.44
CA ALA A 78 22.37 -19.62 13.38
C ALA A 78 20.85 -19.44 13.43
N VAL A 79 20.37 -18.99 14.60
CA VAL A 79 18.95 -18.69 14.82
C VAL A 79 18.46 -17.74 13.72
N PRO A 80 17.41 -18.12 12.96
CA PRO A 80 16.90 -17.28 11.89
C PRO A 80 16.40 -15.93 12.40
N LEU A 81 16.62 -14.88 11.60
CA LEU A 81 16.00 -13.58 11.82
C LEU A 81 14.57 -13.64 11.30
N VAL A 82 13.63 -13.17 12.11
CA VAL A 82 12.20 -13.22 11.80
C VAL A 82 11.59 -11.84 11.94
N THR A 83 10.84 -11.42 10.94
CA THR A 83 9.97 -10.23 11.02
C THR A 83 8.58 -10.59 10.52
N SER A 84 7.56 -9.90 11.02
CA SER A 84 6.17 -10.15 10.60
C SER A 84 5.42 -8.85 10.38
N PHE A 85 4.51 -8.87 9.42
CA PHE A 85 3.61 -7.77 9.13
C PHE A 85 2.21 -8.30 8.84
N THR A 86 1.21 -7.42 8.96
CA THR A 86 -0.20 -7.79 8.83
C THR A 86 -0.93 -6.76 7.98
N ILE A 87 -1.52 -7.22 6.87
CA ILE A 87 -2.30 -6.35 5.99
C ILE A 87 -3.74 -6.26 6.53
N ASN A 88 -4.16 -5.03 6.82
CA ASN A 88 -5.51 -4.70 7.29
C ASN A 88 -6.41 -4.20 6.16
N ARG A 89 -5.82 -3.60 5.12
CA ARG A 89 -6.57 -3.05 3.97
C ARG A 89 -5.90 -3.38 2.65
N TRP A 90 -6.70 -3.78 1.67
CA TRP A 90 -6.21 -4.04 0.32
C TRP A 90 -6.77 -3.04 -0.67
N PHE A 91 -5.91 -2.50 -1.53
CA PHE A 91 -6.25 -1.51 -2.54
C PHE A 91 -6.13 -2.08 -3.95
N ILE A 92 -7.05 -1.64 -4.81
CA ILE A 92 -7.05 -1.88 -6.26
C ILE A 92 -7.32 -0.57 -6.98
N ASN A 93 -6.99 -0.49 -8.27
CA ASN A 93 -7.18 0.72 -9.07
C ASN A 93 -7.76 0.38 -10.45
N ALA A 94 -8.48 1.35 -11.04
CA ALA A 94 -9.01 1.25 -12.41
C ALA A 94 -7.98 1.70 -13.47
N LYS A 95 -6.68 1.51 -13.20
CA LYS A 95 -5.59 1.92 -14.08
C LYS A 95 -5.66 3.42 -14.43
N ALA A 96 -5.75 3.75 -15.71
CA ALA A 96 -5.81 5.12 -16.21
C ALA A 96 -7.24 5.67 -16.37
N GLU A 97 -8.27 4.88 -16.05
CA GLU A 97 -9.67 5.27 -16.21
C GLU A 97 -10.05 6.37 -15.23
N LYS A 98 -10.57 7.49 -15.76
CA LYS A 98 -11.18 8.56 -14.98
C LYS A 98 -12.69 8.47 -15.07
N MET A 99 -13.35 8.53 -13.92
CA MET A 99 -14.80 8.34 -13.81
C MET A 99 -15.42 9.47 -13.00
N ALA A 100 -16.69 9.76 -13.25
CA ALA A 100 -17.51 10.52 -12.29
C ALA A 100 -17.70 9.70 -11.00
N SER A 101 -17.96 10.37 -9.87
CA SER A 101 -17.99 9.72 -8.56
C SER A 101 -18.97 8.54 -8.47
N ALA A 102 -20.18 8.68 -9.01
CA ALA A 102 -21.18 7.61 -9.04
C ALA A 102 -20.69 6.37 -9.82
N ALA A 103 -20.03 6.57 -10.96
CA ALA A 103 -19.45 5.49 -11.76
C ALA A 103 -18.25 4.84 -11.05
N ALA A 104 -17.43 5.63 -10.36
CA ALA A 104 -16.33 5.11 -9.53
C ALA A 104 -16.85 4.22 -8.39
N THR A 105 -17.93 4.64 -7.71
CA THR A 105 -18.61 3.83 -6.69
C THR A 105 -19.14 2.52 -7.27
N ALA A 106 -19.86 2.59 -8.40
CA ALA A 106 -20.38 1.39 -9.06
C ALA A 106 -19.24 0.45 -9.50
N TRP A 107 -18.15 1.01 -10.03
CA TRP A 107 -16.98 0.22 -10.40
C TRP A 107 -16.38 -0.52 -9.21
N CYS A 108 -16.15 0.16 -8.08
CA CYS A 108 -15.64 -0.50 -6.87
C CYS A 108 -16.56 -1.61 -6.37
N GLN A 109 -17.86 -1.37 -6.34
CA GLN A 109 -18.84 -2.39 -5.93
C GLN A 109 -18.83 -3.61 -6.87
N SER A 110 -18.66 -3.39 -8.18
CA SER A 110 -18.58 -4.45 -9.17
C SER A 110 -17.35 -5.36 -9.02
N GLN A 111 -16.30 -4.93 -8.31
CA GLN A 111 -15.15 -5.77 -7.99
C GLN A 111 -15.48 -6.84 -6.92
N GLY A 112 -16.67 -6.79 -6.34
CA GLY A 112 -17.18 -7.73 -5.36
C GLY A 112 -16.47 -7.64 -4.02
N ASN A 113 -16.73 -8.61 -3.14
CA ASN A 113 -15.96 -8.81 -1.90
C ASN A 113 -15.88 -7.61 -0.93
N GLY A 114 -16.81 -6.65 -1.03
CA GLY A 114 -16.84 -5.47 -0.16
C GLY A 114 -15.85 -4.37 -0.54
N PHE A 115 -15.39 -4.31 -1.80
CA PHE A 115 -14.66 -3.16 -2.29
C PHE A 115 -15.55 -1.90 -2.36
N ALA A 116 -15.00 -0.78 -1.91
CA ALA A 116 -15.65 0.53 -1.99
C ALA A 116 -14.60 1.61 -2.30
N VAL A 117 -15.07 2.78 -2.75
CA VAL A 117 -14.20 3.97 -2.83
C VAL A 117 -13.74 4.29 -1.38
N PRO A 118 -12.42 4.43 -1.12
CA PRO A 118 -11.92 4.74 0.22
C PRO A 118 -12.28 6.17 0.63
N GLU A 119 -12.46 6.41 1.91
CA GLU A 119 -12.32 7.77 2.44
C GLU A 119 -10.88 8.25 2.23
N ALA A 120 -10.67 9.57 2.06
CA ALA A 120 -9.34 10.14 1.98
C ALA A 120 -8.46 9.76 3.18
N SER A 121 -9.08 9.65 4.36
CA SER A 121 -8.44 9.23 5.62
C SER A 121 -7.78 7.84 5.56
N MET A 122 -8.18 6.97 4.63
CA MET A 122 -7.57 5.64 4.41
C MET A 122 -6.39 5.68 3.44
N MET A 123 -6.29 6.76 2.65
CA MET A 123 -5.23 6.95 1.67
C MET A 123 -4.13 7.88 2.15
N THR A 124 -4.47 8.95 2.87
CA THR A 124 -3.52 9.95 3.34
C THR A 124 -3.86 10.48 4.74
N ALA A 125 -2.83 10.81 5.53
CA ALA A 125 -2.95 11.57 6.78
C ALA A 125 -3.01 13.08 6.53
N THR A 126 -2.72 13.51 5.31
CA THR A 126 -2.75 14.91 4.91
C THR A 126 -4.17 15.44 4.99
N THR A 127 -4.29 16.65 5.54
CA THR A 127 -5.52 17.44 5.58
C THR A 127 -5.28 18.74 4.83
N SER A 128 -6.29 19.61 4.74
CA SER A 128 -6.11 20.94 4.17
C SER A 128 -5.10 21.82 4.93
N SER A 129 -4.72 21.45 6.15
CA SER A 129 -3.82 22.23 7.02
C SER A 129 -2.52 21.51 7.40
N THR A 130 -2.30 20.28 6.94
CA THR A 130 -1.11 19.49 7.30
C THR A 130 -0.33 19.07 6.07
N PRO A 131 1.01 18.95 6.14
CA PRO A 131 1.80 18.45 5.03
C PRO A 131 1.66 16.93 4.87
N SER A 132 1.94 16.43 3.67
CA SER A 132 2.05 15.00 3.42
C SER A 132 3.38 14.45 3.91
N LEU A 133 3.33 13.48 4.83
CA LEU A 133 4.51 12.82 5.40
C LEU A 133 4.45 11.30 5.21
N ARG A 134 5.62 10.69 4.95
CA ARG A 134 5.76 9.24 4.87
C ARG A 134 5.81 8.63 6.27
N GLU A 135 4.87 7.75 6.58
CA GLU A 135 4.65 7.17 7.91
C GLU A 135 4.06 5.75 7.83
N ALA A 136 4.41 4.91 8.80
CA ALA A 136 3.87 3.56 8.98
C ALA A 136 2.53 3.57 9.74
N ASN A 137 1.51 4.22 9.17
CA ASN A 137 0.25 4.53 9.87
C ASN A 137 -1.00 3.85 9.25
N GLY A 138 -0.81 2.85 8.38
CA GLY A 138 -1.91 2.13 7.75
C GLY A 138 -2.71 2.92 6.73
N LYS A 139 -2.11 3.97 6.15
CA LYS A 139 -2.67 4.77 5.06
C LYS A 139 -1.82 4.59 3.80
N LEU A 140 -2.48 4.45 2.66
CA LEU A 140 -1.86 4.06 1.39
C LEU A 140 -0.63 4.92 1.03
N TRP A 141 -0.79 6.22 0.86
CA TRP A 141 0.31 7.08 0.41
C TRP A 141 1.35 7.31 1.51
N ASN A 142 0.95 7.37 2.78
CA ASN A 142 1.93 7.52 3.88
C ASN A 142 2.88 6.31 3.93
N GLU A 143 2.35 5.09 3.80
CA GLU A 143 3.14 3.86 3.81
C GLU A 143 3.99 3.71 2.54
N TRP A 144 3.39 3.94 1.37
CA TRP A 144 4.01 3.56 0.10
C TRP A 144 4.60 4.73 -0.69
N GLY A 145 4.16 5.96 -0.44
CA GLY A 145 4.60 7.15 -1.16
C GLY A 145 4.00 7.26 -2.57
N PRO A 146 4.72 7.90 -3.52
CA PRO A 146 4.20 8.14 -4.86
C PRO A 146 3.82 6.83 -5.57
N MET A 147 2.53 6.61 -5.79
CA MET A 147 1.99 5.30 -6.15
C MET A 147 2.38 4.86 -7.58
N ALA A 148 2.56 5.81 -8.50
CA ALA A 148 2.94 5.49 -9.87
C ALA A 148 4.33 4.84 -10.00
N LEU A 149 5.20 4.97 -9.00
CA LEU A 149 6.51 4.32 -8.97
C LEU A 149 6.42 2.78 -8.95
N TYR A 150 5.28 2.23 -8.56
CA TYR A 150 5.03 0.79 -8.49
C TYR A 150 4.57 0.18 -9.82
N ARG A 151 4.30 0.99 -10.86
CA ARG A 151 3.92 0.55 -12.22
C ARG A 151 2.82 -0.53 -12.27
N SER A 152 1.92 -0.52 -11.29
CA SER A 152 0.90 -1.55 -11.09
C SER A 152 -0.51 -0.98 -11.31
N GLY A 153 -0.67 -0.28 -12.44
CA GLY A 153 -1.90 0.45 -12.80
C GLY A 153 -2.00 1.86 -12.22
N TRP A 154 -1.29 2.16 -11.14
CA TRP A 154 -1.27 3.50 -10.55
C TRP A 154 -0.70 4.57 -11.49
N GLN A 155 -1.43 5.67 -11.64
CA GLN A 155 -1.02 6.87 -12.38
C GLN A 155 -0.58 8.00 -11.45
N LEU A 156 0.16 8.96 -12.01
CA LEU A 156 0.54 10.22 -11.38
C LEU A 156 -0.60 11.25 -11.43
N ASP A 157 -1.71 10.97 -10.76
CA ASP A 157 -2.88 11.85 -10.76
C ASP A 157 -3.69 11.73 -9.45
N ASN A 158 -4.86 12.35 -9.47
CA ASN A 158 -5.80 12.47 -8.39
C ASN A 158 -6.83 11.33 -8.41
N TYR A 159 -7.14 10.82 -7.22
CA TYR A 159 -8.07 9.73 -6.99
C TYR A 159 -9.23 10.18 -6.12
N TRP A 160 -10.41 9.62 -6.39
CA TRP A 160 -11.59 9.89 -5.57
C TRP A 160 -11.43 9.43 -4.13
N GLY A 161 -11.91 10.26 -3.20
CA GLY A 161 -12.27 9.88 -1.84
C GLY A 161 -13.79 9.77 -1.68
N ALA A 162 -14.24 9.08 -0.64
CA ALA A 162 -15.65 8.73 -0.47
C ALA A 162 -16.52 9.86 0.10
N LYS A 163 -16.00 10.71 1.00
CA LYS A 163 -16.86 11.69 1.69
C LYS A 163 -17.25 12.85 0.78
N THR A 164 -18.43 13.39 1.05
CA THR A 164 -18.97 14.58 0.39
C THR A 164 -19.18 15.72 1.38
N GLN A 165 -19.03 16.95 0.90
CA GLN A 165 -19.30 18.19 1.63
C GLN A 165 -19.99 19.17 0.69
N GLY A 166 -21.32 19.27 0.81
CA GLY A 166 -22.14 20.04 -0.13
C GLY A 166 -21.99 19.52 -1.57
N ALA A 167 -21.62 20.39 -2.50
CA ALA A 167 -21.37 20.03 -3.91
C ALA A 167 -19.95 19.52 -4.18
N THR A 168 -19.16 19.27 -3.13
CA THR A 168 -17.77 18.79 -3.25
C THR A 168 -17.61 17.39 -2.68
N ARG A 169 -16.56 16.69 -3.09
CA ARG A 169 -16.14 15.37 -2.65
C ARG A 169 -14.65 15.34 -2.37
N GLU A 170 -14.23 14.44 -1.48
CA GLU A 170 -12.83 14.21 -1.19
C GLU A 170 -12.05 13.75 -2.43
N MET A 171 -10.79 14.16 -2.50
CA MET A 171 -9.85 13.78 -3.53
C MET A 171 -8.46 13.68 -2.92
N VAL A 172 -7.68 12.66 -3.31
CA VAL A 172 -6.30 12.48 -2.86
C VAL A 172 -5.36 12.41 -4.05
N GLY A 173 -4.34 13.27 -4.06
CA GLY A 173 -3.29 13.26 -5.06
C GLY A 173 -2.21 12.25 -4.70
N LEU A 174 -2.28 11.03 -5.26
CA LEU A 174 -1.36 9.94 -4.90
C LEU A 174 0.07 10.09 -5.49
N VAL A 175 0.36 11.23 -6.12
CA VAL A 175 1.72 11.69 -6.42
C VAL A 175 2.41 12.15 -5.13
N GLY A 176 1.76 13.05 -4.39
CA GLY A 176 2.34 13.74 -3.24
C GLY A 176 1.56 13.56 -1.93
N GLY A 177 0.53 12.71 -1.91
CA GLY A 177 -0.30 12.44 -0.74
C GLY A 177 -1.24 13.58 -0.37
N SER A 178 -1.44 14.55 -1.27
CA SER A 178 -2.22 15.75 -1.02
C SER A 178 -3.72 15.43 -0.86
N PHE A 179 -4.43 16.27 -0.12
CA PHE A 179 -5.87 16.16 0.10
C PHE A 179 -6.59 17.43 -0.33
N TYR A 180 -7.71 17.29 -1.05
CA TYR A 180 -8.57 18.41 -1.45
C TYR A 180 -10.05 18.02 -1.45
N TRP A 181 -10.90 19.05 -1.36
CA TRP A 181 -12.30 18.97 -1.74
C TRP A 181 -12.45 19.48 -3.17
N VAL A 182 -13.05 18.68 -4.04
CA VAL A 182 -13.23 19.00 -5.47
C VAL A 182 -14.70 18.91 -5.86
N PRO A 183 -15.16 19.60 -6.92
CA PRO A 183 -16.55 19.48 -7.36
C PRO A 183 -16.92 18.03 -7.65
N ASP A 184 -18.08 17.56 -7.17
CA ASP A 184 -18.53 16.17 -7.36
C ASP A 184 -18.82 15.84 -8.83
N SER A 185 -19.00 16.87 -9.67
CA SER A 185 -19.13 16.77 -11.12
C SER A 185 -17.82 16.51 -11.87
N SER A 186 -16.68 16.44 -11.17
CA SER A 186 -15.36 16.21 -11.78
C SER A 186 -15.20 14.76 -12.26
N GLN A 187 -14.06 14.48 -12.89
CA GLN A 187 -13.63 13.10 -13.22
C GLN A 187 -12.22 12.86 -12.68
N HIS A 188 -12.08 11.83 -11.86
CA HIS A 188 -10.81 11.44 -11.25
C HIS A 188 -10.58 9.94 -11.39
N LEU A 189 -9.34 9.52 -11.15
CA LEU A 189 -8.99 8.11 -11.14
C LEU A 189 -9.69 7.39 -9.99
N VAL A 190 -9.84 6.09 -10.17
CA VAL A 190 -10.54 5.24 -9.21
C VAL A 190 -9.55 4.35 -8.47
N THR A 191 -9.61 4.41 -7.15
CA THR A 191 -9.06 3.41 -6.25
C THR A 191 -10.18 2.85 -5.40
N CYS A 192 -10.09 1.57 -5.07
CA CYS A 192 -11.01 0.93 -4.15
C CYS A 192 -10.23 0.30 -3.01
N VAL A 193 -10.86 0.22 -1.86
CA VAL A 193 -10.32 -0.43 -0.68
C VAL A 193 -11.27 -1.52 -0.21
N ARG A 194 -10.69 -2.60 0.32
CA ARG A 194 -11.38 -3.64 1.07
C ARG A 194 -10.72 -3.80 2.43
N SER A 195 -11.52 -3.91 3.50
CA SER A 195 -11.04 -4.34 4.81
C SER A 195 -10.78 -5.84 4.82
N LEU A 196 -9.66 -6.25 5.42
CA LEU A 196 -9.28 -7.65 5.64
C LEU A 196 -9.32 -8.04 7.12
N GLN A 197 -9.65 -7.09 8.00
CA GLN A 197 -9.94 -7.33 9.41
C GLN A 197 -11.33 -7.90 9.61
#